data_AF-A0A7K4S5R6-F1
#
_entry.id   AF-A0A7K4S5R6-F1
#
_cell.length_a   1.000
_cell.length_b   1.000
_cell.length_c   1.000
_cell.angle_alpha   90.00
_cell.angle_beta   90.00
_cell.angle_gamma   90.00
#
_symmetry.space_group_name_H-M   'P 1'
#
loop_
_entity.id
_entity.type
_entity.pdbx_description
1 polymer ?
#
loop_
_entity_poly.entity_id
_entity_poly.type
_entity_poly.pdbx_seq_one_letter_code
_entity_poly.pdbx_strand_id
1 'polypeptide(L)' 'PTRTVALSDPAQLPPDYCTTPGGTLFSTTPGGTRIIYDRKFLLDRRNSPMAQTPPCHLPNIPGVTSP' A
#
# COMPACT_ATOMS: atom_id res chain seq x y z
N PRO A 1 18.62 -0.74 9.69
CA PRO A 1 19.04 -0.29 8.34
C PRO A 1 17.82 0.20 7.56
N THR A 2 17.95 1.29 6.80
CA THR A 2 16.85 1.86 6.02
C THR A 2 17.16 1.65 4.55
N ARG A 3 16.21 1.07 3.81
CA ARG A 3 16.32 0.87 2.36
C ARG A 3 15.20 1.63 1.68
N THR A 4 15.56 2.69 0.95
CA THR A 4 14.62 3.35 0.05
C THR A 4 14.52 2.52 -1.21
N VAL A 5 13.31 2.12 -1.60
CA VAL A 5 13.11 1.32 -2.80
C VAL A 5 12.24 2.13 -3.74
N ALA A 6 12.82 2.51 -4.89
CA ALA A 6 12.05 2.99 -6.02
C ALA A 6 11.34 1.78 -6.62
N LEU A 7 10.02 1.73 -6.47
CA LEU A 7 9.20 0.68 -7.02
C LEU A 7 8.58 1.17 -8.34
N SER A 8 8.61 0.32 -9.36
CA SER A 8 8.06 0.64 -10.68
C SER A 8 6.80 -0.14 -11.01
N ASP A 9 6.48 -1.18 -10.23
CA ASP A 9 5.38 -2.11 -10.47
C ASP A 9 4.59 -2.35 -9.17
N PRO A 10 3.24 -2.30 -9.20
CA PRO A 10 2.39 -2.68 -8.07
C PRO A 10 2.70 -4.07 -7.47
N ALA A 11 3.12 -5.07 -8.25
CA ALA A 11 3.44 -6.40 -7.74
C ALA A 11 4.59 -6.41 -6.72
N GLN A 12 5.36 -5.32 -6.64
CA GLN A 12 6.52 -5.21 -5.77
C GLN A 12 6.19 -4.63 -4.38
N LEU A 13 4.93 -4.22 -4.12
CA LEU A 13 4.57 -3.84 -2.74
C LEU A 13 4.36 -5.05 -1.85
N PRO A 14 4.93 -5.03 -0.63
CA PRO A 14 4.54 -5.92 0.44
C PRO A 14 3.07 -5.72 0.84
N PRO A 15 2.39 -6.79 1.27
CA PRO A 15 1.00 -6.73 1.72
C PRO A 15 0.82 -6.03 3.09
N ASP A 16 1.89 -5.84 3.86
CA ASP A 16 1.92 -5.42 5.27
C ASP A 16 2.48 -4.01 5.50
N TYR A 17 2.33 -3.12 4.51
CA TYR A 17 2.78 -1.73 4.64
C TYR A 17 1.95 -0.93 5.67
N CYS A 18 2.58 0.08 6.25
CA CYS A 18 2.07 0.98 7.28
C CYS A 18 2.28 2.44 6.86
N THR A 19 1.61 3.39 7.52
CA THR A 19 1.71 4.83 7.24
C THR A 19 1.99 5.62 8.53
N THR A 20 2.94 6.55 8.50
CA THR A 20 3.17 7.48 9.62
C THR A 20 2.12 8.60 9.62
N PRO A 21 1.88 9.29 10.75
CA PRO A 21 0.98 10.46 10.78
C PRO A 21 1.36 11.57 9.78
N GLY A 22 2.65 11.67 9.41
CA GLY A 22 3.14 12.59 8.37
C GLY A 22 2.90 12.12 6.93
N GLY A 23 2.26 10.97 6.73
CA GLY A 23 1.89 10.44 5.41
C GLY A 23 2.99 9.65 4.70
N THR A 24 4.09 9.32 5.36
CA THR A 24 5.13 8.46 4.78
C THR A 24 4.72 7.00 4.92
N LEU A 25 4.68 6.26 3.80
CA LEU A 25 4.45 4.82 3.84
C LEU A 25 5.75 4.07 4.04
N PHE A 26 5.68 3.02 4.86
CA PHE A 26 6.80 2.15 5.14
C PHE A 26 6.36 0.73 5.44
N SER A 27 7.23 -0.25 5.23
CA SER A 27 7.04 -1.62 5.74
C SER A 27 8.32 -2.05 6.45
N THR A 28 8.22 -3.07 7.31
CA THR A 28 9.39 -3.62 7.99
C THR A 28 9.44 -5.11 7.73
N THR A 29 10.50 -5.58 7.07
CA THR A 29 10.70 -7.02 6.88
C THR A 29 10.99 -7.68 8.24
N PRO A 30 10.74 -8.99 8.41
CA PRO A 30 11.10 -9.70 9.65
C PRO A 30 12.56 -9.53 10.07
N GLY A 31 13.47 -9.34 9.11
CA GLY A 31 14.89 -9.01 9.36
C GLY A 31 15.17 -7.56 9.79
N GLY A 32 14.14 -6.75 10.02
CA GLY A 32 14.25 -5.38 10.54
C GLY A 32 14.61 -4.31 9.51
N THR A 33 14.55 -4.61 8.21
CA THR A 33 14.78 -3.59 7.16
C THR A 33 13.51 -2.78 6.96
N ARG A 34 13.63 -1.45 7.08
CA ARG A 34 12.54 -0.52 6.75
C ARG A 34 12.56 -0.20 5.26
N ILE A 35 11.45 -0.46 4.58
CA ILE A 35 11.20 -0.04 3.20
C ILE A 35 10.36 1.24 3.27
N ILE A 36 10.72 2.27 2.50
CA ILE A 36 9.97 3.54 2.44
C ILE A 36 9.43 3.72 1.02
N TYR A 37 8.14 4.02 0.89
CA TYR A 37 7.48 4.28 -0.40
C TYR A 37 7.20 5.77 -0.59
N ASP A 38 7.43 6.27 -1.80
CA ASP A 38 7.16 7.66 -2.13
C ASP A 38 5.67 7.90 -2.44
N ARG A 39 5.22 9.14 -2.24
CA ARG A 39 3.82 9.55 -2.45
C ARG A 39 3.37 9.39 -3.91
N LYS A 40 4.24 9.72 -4.87
CA LYS A 40 3.89 9.71 -6.30
C LYS A 40 3.58 8.29 -6.75
N PHE A 41 4.46 7.36 -6.42
CA PHE A 41 4.34 5.94 -6.69
C PHE A 41 3.03 5.36 -6.12
N LEU A 42 2.67 5.74 -4.89
CA LEU A 42 1.42 5.27 -4.27
C LEU A 42 0.18 5.82 -4.94
N LEU A 43 0.21 7.09 -5.36
CA LEU A 43 -0.88 7.68 -6.12
C LEU A 43 -0.99 7.05 -7.51
N ASP A 44 0.12 6.72 -8.16
CA ASP A 44 0.13 6.02 -9.45
C ASP A 44 -0.50 4.61 -9.32
N ARG A 45 -0.36 3.95 -8.14
CA ARG A 45 -0.97 2.62 -7.87
C ARG A 45 -2.50 2.61 -7.87
N ARG A 46 -3.17 3.74 -7.61
CA ARG A 46 -4.64 3.83 -7.62
C ARG A 46 -5.25 3.40 -8.96
N ASN A 47 -4.47 3.52 -10.04
CA ASN A 47 -4.91 3.23 -11.41
C ASN A 47 -4.70 1.76 -11.80
N SER A 48 -4.13 0.92 -10.92
CA SER A 48 -3.94 -0.50 -11.20
C SER A 48 -5.27 -1.26 -11.26
N PRO A 49 -5.41 -2.30 -12.10
CA PRO A 49 -6.63 -3.11 -12.16
C PRO A 49 -7.00 -3.74 -10.81
N MET A 50 -5.98 -4.12 -10.02
CA MET A 50 -6.19 -4.71 -8.69
C MET A 50 -6.86 -3.75 -7.71
N ALA A 51 -6.66 -2.43 -7.85
CA ALA A 51 -7.32 -1.43 -7.00
C ALA A 51 -8.80 -1.21 -7.36
N GLN A 52 -9.27 -1.74 -8.49
CA GLN A 52 -10.68 -1.68 -8.91
C GLN A 52 -11.49 -2.87 -8.42
N THR A 53 -10.84 -3.89 -7.84
CA THR A 53 -11.51 -5.06 -7.28
C THR A 53 -11.73 -4.85 -5.77
N PRO A 54 -12.98 -4.89 -5.29
CA PRO A 54 -13.26 -4.84 -3.85
C PRO A 54 -12.59 -6.01 -3.10
N PRO A 55 -12.16 -5.82 -1.83
CA PRO A 55 -11.59 -6.89 -1.04
C PRO A 55 -12.56 -8.08 -0.89
N CYS A 56 -12.05 -9.31 -1.03
CA CYS A 56 -12.79 -10.51 -0.64
C CYS A 56 -13.19 -10.35 0.83
N HIS A 57 -14.48 -10.38 1.13
CA HIS A 57 -15.04 -10.16 2.47
C HIS A 57 -15.19 -8.69 2.91
N LEU A 58 -15.23 -7.72 1.99
CA LEU A 58 -15.66 -6.37 2.36
C LEU A 58 -17.13 -6.41 2.83
N PRO A 59 -17.45 -5.99 4.07
CA PRO A 59 -18.82 -6.01 4.57
C PRO A 59 -19.67 -5.00 3.81
N ASN A 60 -20.95 -5.32 3.54
CA ASN A 60 -21.90 -4.37 2.97
C ASN A 60 -22.52 -3.50 4.08
N ILE A 61 -22.07 -2.25 4.18
CA ILE A 61 -22.54 -1.27 5.16
C ILE A 61 -23.16 -0.12 4.37
N PRO A 62 -24.50 0.05 4.42
CA PRO A 62 -25.19 1.08 3.64
C PRO A 62 -24.63 2.47 3.88
N GLY A 63 -24.26 3.16 2.79
CA GLY A 63 -23.68 4.51 2.83
C GLY A 63 -22.19 4.57 3.24
N VAL A 64 -21.54 3.44 3.52
CA VAL A 64 -20.12 3.39 3.94
C VAL A 64 -19.27 2.58 2.96
N THR A 65 -19.70 1.37 2.61
CA THR A 65 -18.95 0.48 1.71
C THR A 65 -19.75 0.17 0.46
N SER A 66 -19.04 -0.16 -0.62
CA SER A 66 -19.62 -0.66 -1.87
C SER A 66 -18.78 -1.87 -2.28
N PRO A 67 -19.14 -3.06 -1.75
CA PRO A 67 -18.40 -4.30 -1.99
C PRO A 67 -18.53 -4.82 -3.42
#